data_AF-A0A956SKR2-F1
#
_entry.id   AF-A0A956SKR2-F1
#
_cell.length_a   1.000
_cell.length_b   1.000
_cell.length_c   1.000
_cell.angle_alpha   90.00
_cell.angle_beta   90.00
_cell.angle_gamma   90.00
#
_symmetry.space_group_name_H-M   'P 1'
#
loop_
_entity.id
_entity.type
_entity.pdbx_description
1 polymer ?
#
loop_
_entity_poly.entity_id
_entity_poly.type
_entity_poly.pdbx_seq_one_letter_code
_entity_poly.pdbx_strand_id
1 'polypeptide(L)' 'MEATDLRELSQEQLEAKLAELRNERLMLGFRAATESIENPMRFRTLRRDIARVQTILGAKRRGEG' A
#
# COMPACT_ATOMS: atom_id res chain seq x y z
N MET A 1 9.12 0.12 3.98
CA MET A 1 8.21 -0.95 4.42
C MET A 1 8.91 -2.26 4.14
N GLU A 2 9.26 -2.99 5.19
CA GLU A 2 9.93 -4.29 5.08
C GLU A 2 8.90 -5.39 4.77
N ALA A 3 9.29 -6.35 3.95
CA ALA A 3 8.39 -7.41 3.49
C ALA A 3 8.09 -8.46 4.58
N THR A 4 8.96 -8.56 5.59
CA THR A 4 8.80 -9.43 6.76
C THR A 4 7.60 -9.02 7.59
N ASP A 5 7.51 -7.74 7.95
CA ASP A 5 6.45 -7.20 8.80
C ASP A 5 5.06 -7.38 8.17
N LEU A 6 4.98 -7.33 6.83
CA LEU A 6 3.72 -7.54 6.11
C LEU A 6 3.28 -9.00 6.08
N ARG A 7 4.20 -9.98 6.19
CA ARG A 7 3.84 -11.40 6.19
C ARG A 7 3.24 -11.84 7.53
N GLU A 8 3.64 -11.19 8.60
CA GLU A 8 3.15 -11.46 9.96
C GLU A 8 1.71 -10.94 10.20
N LEU A 9 1.27 -9.95 9.41
CA LEU A 9 -0.09 -9.42 9.51
C LEU A 9 -1.16 -10.44 9.08
N SER A 10 -2.33 -10.38 9.72
CA SER A 10 -3.52 -11.12 9.29
C SER A 10 -4.05 -10.61 7.95
N GLN A 11 -4.93 -11.38 7.29
CA GLN A 11 -5.57 -10.95 6.06
C GLN A 11 -6.32 -9.62 6.25
N GLU A 12 -7.10 -9.50 7.33
CA GLU A 12 -7.86 -8.30 7.66
C GLU A 12 -6.96 -7.08 7.90
N GLN A 13 -5.84 -7.27 8.59
CA GLN A 13 -4.86 -6.21 8.81
C GLN A 13 -4.20 -5.77 7.50
N LEU A 14 -3.94 -6.71 6.58
CA LEU A 14 -3.41 -6.39 5.25
C LEU A 14 -4.43 -5.63 4.39
N GLU A 15 -5.71 -5.99 4.49
CA GLU A 15 -6.80 -5.28 3.79
C GLU A 15 -6.99 -3.87 4.34
N ALA A 16 -6.95 -3.69 5.66
CA ALA A 16 -6.99 -2.38 6.30
C ALA A 16 -5.80 -1.50 5.85
N LYS A 17 -4.59 -2.05 5.87
CA LYS A 17 -3.37 -1.34 5.42
C LYS A 17 -3.41 -1.00 3.93
N LEU A 18 -3.98 -1.88 3.11
CA LEU A 18 -4.19 -1.61 1.69
C LEU A 18 -5.14 -0.43 1.46
N ALA A 19 -6.22 -0.34 2.25
CA ALA A 19 -7.15 0.79 2.20
C ALA A 19 -6.46 2.10 2.59
N GLU A 20 -5.66 2.08 3.65
CA GLU A 20 -4.86 3.21 4.12
C GLU A 20 -3.91 3.74 3.03
N LEU A 21 -3.13 2.86 2.42
CA LEU A 21 -2.17 3.23 1.36
C LEU A 21 -2.85 3.78 0.11
N ARG A 22 -4.04 3.27 -0.22
CA ARG A 22 -4.84 3.81 -1.33
C ARG A 22 -5.37 5.20 -1.01
N ASN A 23 -5.85 5.41 0.21
CA ASN A 23 -6.33 6.72 0.65
C ASN A 23 -5.18 7.74 0.64
N GLU A 24 -4.00 7.39 1.17
CA GLU A 24 -2.83 8.26 1.13
C GLU A 24 -2.45 8.64 -0.30
N ARG A 25 -2.48 7.68 -1.23
CA ARG A 25 -2.22 7.94 -2.66
C ARG A 25 -3.26 8.90 -3.27
N LEU A 26 -4.54 8.74 -2.93
CA LEU A 26 -5.59 9.65 -3.41
C LEU A 26 -5.38 11.06 -2.87
N MET A 27 -5.17 11.19 -1.55
CA MET A 27 -4.89 12.47 -0.90
C MET A 27 -3.64 13.15 -1.47
N LEU A 28 -2.59 12.39 -1.77
CA LEU A 28 -1.39 12.92 -2.42
C LEU A 28 -1.67 13.37 -3.85
N GLY A 29 -2.51 12.64 -4.59
CA GLY A 29 -2.97 13.02 -5.93
C GLY A 29 -3.81 14.30 -5.93
N PHE A 30 -4.70 14.47 -4.95
CA PHE A 30 -5.47 15.70 -4.78
C PHE A 30 -4.55 16.89 -4.48
N ARG A 31 -3.63 16.74 -3.52
CA ARG A 31 -2.64 17.80 -3.22
C ARG A 31 -1.75 18.13 -4.42
N ALA A 32 -1.34 17.13 -5.18
CA ALA A 32 -0.55 17.31 -6.39
C ALA A 32 -1.27 18.11 -7.49
N ALA A 33 -2.60 18.05 -7.52
CA ALA A 33 -3.39 18.79 -8.49
C ALA A 33 -3.57 20.27 -8.09
N THR A 34 -3.54 20.56 -6.79
CA THR A 34 -3.74 21.92 -6.25
C THR A 34 -2.44 22.65 -5.96
N GLU A 35 -1.37 21.91 -5.62
CA GLU A 35 -0.10 22.43 -5.14
C GLU A 35 1.10 21.69 -5.75
N SER A 36 2.25 22.35 -5.77
CA SER A 36 3.51 21.72 -6.15
C SER A 36 3.89 20.63 -5.13
N ILE A 37 4.10 19.42 -5.64
CA ILE A 37 4.43 18.25 -4.83
C ILE A 37 5.86 18.37 -4.28
N GLU A 38 6.01 18.42 -2.96
CA GLU A 38 7.33 18.42 -2.31
C GLU A 38 8.13 17.13 -2.55
N ASN A 39 7.44 15.98 -2.58
CA ASN A 39 8.10 14.68 -2.76
C ASN A 39 7.41 13.78 -3.81
N PRO A 40 7.74 13.95 -5.10
CA PRO A 40 7.22 13.10 -6.18
C PRO A 40 7.58 11.62 -6.03
N MET A 41 8.68 11.31 -5.33
CA MET A 41 9.10 9.91 -5.10
C MET A 41 8.09 9.17 -4.22
N ARG A 42 7.32 9.87 -3.38
CA ARG A 42 6.30 9.26 -2.52
C ARG A 42 5.25 8.50 -3.32
N PHE A 43 4.84 9.00 -4.49
CA PHE A 43 3.95 8.26 -5.40
C PHE A 43 4.53 6.91 -5.81
N ARG A 44 5.83 6.87 -6.09
CA ARG A 44 6.52 5.64 -6.51
C ARG A 44 6.63 4.65 -5.37
N THR A 45 6.89 5.13 -4.15
CA THR A 45 6.90 4.32 -2.93
C THR A 45 5.52 3.75 -2.63
N LEU A 46 4.47 4.58 -2.63
CA LEU A 46 3.09 4.14 -2.40
C LEU A 46 2.64 3.06 -3.40
N ARG A 47 2.97 3.22 -4.70
CA ARG A 47 2.67 2.18 -5.71
C ARG A 47 3.36 0.85 -5.38
N ARG A 48 4.62 0.87 -4.94
CA ARG A 48 5.34 -0.35 -4.56
C ARG A 48 4.77 -1.00 -3.32
N ASP A 49 4.45 -0.21 -2.30
CA ASP A 49 3.91 -0.74 -1.05
C ASP A 49 2.53 -1.35 -1.26
N ILE A 50 1.66 -0.73 -2.07
CA ILE A 50 0.38 -1.30 -2.50
C ILE A 50 0.60 -2.65 -3.21
N ALA A 51 1.51 -2.72 -4.17
CA ALA A 51 1.79 -3.95 -4.91
C ALA A 51 2.31 -5.07 -4.00
N ARG A 52 3.18 -4.75 -3.03
CA ARG A 52 3.68 -5.71 -2.03
C ARG A 52 2.56 -6.27 -1.16
N VAL A 53 1.69 -5.41 -0.62
CA VAL A 53 0.54 -5.82 0.19
C VAL A 53 -0.39 -6.72 -0.62
N GLN A 54 -0.73 -6.35 -1.85
CA GLN A 54 -1.56 -7.17 -2.74
C GLN A 54 -0.93 -8.54 -3.03
N THR A 55 0.39 -8.59 -3.22
CA THR A 55 1.11 -9.84 -3.48
C THR A 55 1.04 -10.78 -2.27
N ILE A 56 1.26 -10.26 -1.07
CA ILE A 56 1.21 -11.04 0.17
C ILE A 56 -0.22 -11.49 0.46
N LEU A 57 -1.21 -10.61 0.27
CA LEU A 57 -2.62 -10.95 0.41
C LEU A 57 -3.02 -12.09 -0.54
N GLY A 58 -2.58 -12.03 -1.80
CA GLY A 58 -2.79 -13.09 -2.78
C GLY A 58 -2.05 -14.38 -2.42
N ALA A 59 -0.86 -14.29 -1.81
CA ALA A 59 -0.13 -15.47 -1.33
C ALA A 59 -0.84 -16.13 -0.14
N LYS A 60 -1.35 -15.37 0.82
CA LYS A 60 -2.14 -15.89 1.96
C LYS A 60 -3.41 -16.58 1.49
N ARG A 61 -4.19 -15.93 0.63
CA ARG A 61 -5.42 -16.51 0.04
C ARG A 61 -5.19 -17.80 -0.74
N ARG A 62 -3.99 -17.99 -1.32
CA ARG A 62 -3.62 -19.23 -2.02
C ARG A 62 -3.06 -20.31 -1.10
N GLY A 63 -2.50 -19.93 0.04
CA GLY A 63 -1.96 -20.86 1.04
C GLY A 63 -3.00 -21.36 2.05
N GLU A 64 -4.18 -20.75 2.08
CA GLU A 64 -5.36 -21.20 2.85
C GLU A 64 -6.20 -22.27 2.10
N GLY A 65 -5.60 -22.98 1.14
CA GLY A 65 -6.20 -24.09 0.40
C GLY A 65 -5.69 -25.44 0.84
#